data_AF-A0A0S8EV82-F1
#
_entry.id   AF-A0A0S8EV82-F1
#
_cell.length_a   1.000
_cell.length_b   1.000
_cell.length_c   1.000
_cell.angle_alpha   90.00
_cell.angle_beta   90.00
_cell.angle_gamma   90.00
#
_symmetry.space_group_name_H-M   'P 1'
#
loop_
_entity.id
_entity.type
_entity.pdbx_description
1 polymer ?
#
loop_
_entity_poly.entity_id
_entity_poly.type
_entity_poly.pdbx_seq_one_letter_code
_entity_poly.pdbx_strand_id
1 'polypeptide(L)'
;MSELLQLAITQASELAARSANVDENEWMRTEESRSRGPDRRRGYAYERIAATGSGGEGSQDERRLTSRRMKNREFSTNSHPLSVRFAYRASVLRKFVLVTGALDIPIGLATIAAALIEPRDAHFGALMTCGAFLMFAGAALVWSTADLEARAPIVFWQGFVRLTAVGSILYMVPAGLAESWQYAVVAFDGVIAAVYIVGTMQLRGASFFGLLMGKGGE
;
A
#
# COMPACT_ATOMS: atom_id res chain seq x y z
N MET A 1 -15.73 21.93 -24.50
CA MET A 1 -15.42 20.51 -24.22
C MET A 1 -14.27 20.34 -23.21
N SER A 2 -13.29 21.26 -23.16
CA SER A 2 -12.20 21.27 -22.15
C SER A 2 -12.68 21.41 -20.70
N GLU A 3 -13.70 22.22 -20.44
CA GLU A 3 -14.21 22.48 -19.09
C GLU A 3 -14.83 21.24 -18.43
N LEU A 4 -15.60 20.45 -19.18
CA LEU A 4 -16.24 19.23 -18.65
C LEU A 4 -15.21 18.15 -18.28
N LEU A 5 -14.12 18.05 -19.05
CA LEU A 5 -13.04 17.11 -18.76
C LEU A 5 -12.27 17.53 -17.51
N GLN A 6 -11.97 18.83 -17.37
CA GLN A 6 -11.35 19.36 -16.15
C GLN A 6 -12.24 19.18 -14.92
N LEU A 7 -13.55 19.36 -15.07
CA LEU A 7 -14.51 19.19 -13.99
C LEU A 7 -14.61 17.73 -13.54
N ALA A 8 -14.60 16.79 -14.48
CA ALA A 8 -14.58 15.36 -14.19
C ALA A 8 -13.28 14.91 -13.49
N ILE A 9 -12.12 15.40 -13.96
CA ILE A 9 -10.82 15.13 -13.32
C ILE A 9 -10.80 15.67 -11.89
N THR A 10 -11.28 16.90 -11.71
CA THR A 10 -11.32 17.56 -10.40
C THR A 10 -12.23 16.79 -9.44
N GLN A 11 -13.45 16.42 -9.86
CA GLN A 11 -14.37 15.65 -9.02
C GLN A 11 -13.84 14.25 -8.68
N ALA A 12 -13.21 13.56 -9.63
CA ALA A 12 -12.61 12.26 -9.37
C ALA A 12 -11.46 12.35 -8.35
N SER A 13 -10.62 13.38 -8.46
CA SER A 13 -9.54 13.63 -7.50
C SER A 13 -10.06 13.97 -6.10
N GLU A 14 -11.16 14.72 -6.01
CA GLU A 14 -11.77 15.11 -4.73
C GLU A 14 -12.46 13.92 -4.06
N LEU A 15 -13.14 13.06 -4.83
CA LEU A 15 -13.72 11.82 -4.33
C LEU A 15 -12.65 10.85 -3.81
N ALA A 16 -11.53 10.72 -4.53
CA ALA A 16 -10.39 9.92 -4.08
C ALA A 16 -9.76 10.48 -2.80
N ALA A 17 -9.61 11.81 -2.70
CA ALA A 17 -9.11 12.46 -1.49
C ALA A 17 -10.06 12.27 -0.29
N ARG A 18 -11.38 12.33 -0.52
CA ARG A 18 -12.40 12.06 0.51
C ARG A 18 -12.37 10.60 0.96
N SER A 19 -12.24 9.63 0.05
CA SER A 19 -12.16 8.22 0.42
C SER A 19 -10.89 7.92 1.22
N ALA A 20 -9.76 8.52 0.84
CA ALA A 20 -8.49 8.39 1.56
C ALA A 20 -8.59 8.90 3.01
N ASN A 21 -9.30 10.01 3.23
CA ASN A 21 -9.50 10.59 4.57
C ASN A 21 -10.44 9.73 5.45
N VAL A 22 -11.46 9.10 4.86
CA VAL A 22 -12.37 8.21 5.59
C VAL A 22 -11.63 6.95 6.04
N ASP A 23 -10.84 6.34 5.16
CA ASP A 23 -9.99 5.18 5.48
C ASP A 23 -8.98 5.50 6.59
N GLU A 24 -8.38 6.69 6.59
CA GLU A 24 -7.43 7.13 7.63
C GLU A 24 -8.09 7.23 9.01
N ASN A 25 -9.31 7.75 9.08
CA ASN A 25 -10.05 7.84 10.33
C ASN A 25 -10.49 6.48 10.88
N GLU A 26 -10.92 5.55 10.03
CA GLU A 26 -11.26 4.19 10.46
C GLU A 26 -10.04 3.38 10.88
N TRP A 27 -8.93 3.54 10.16
CA TRP A 27 -7.67 2.90 10.51
C TRP A 27 -7.12 3.41 11.84
N MET A 28 -7.12 4.73 12.05
CA MET A 28 -6.73 5.32 13.34
C MET A 28 -7.60 4.82 14.50
N ARG A 29 -8.91 4.64 14.30
CA ARG A 29 -9.78 4.05 15.32
C ARG A 29 -9.44 2.60 15.62
N THR A 30 -9.14 1.79 14.60
CA THR A 30 -8.81 0.37 14.80
C THR A 30 -7.44 0.20 15.44
N GLU A 31 -6.47 1.05 15.12
CA GLU A 31 -5.15 1.09 15.77
C GLU A 31 -5.25 1.59 17.23
N GLU A 32 -6.07 2.61 17.50
CA GLU A 32 -6.35 3.08 18.87
C GLU A 32 -7.04 1.99 19.71
N SER A 33 -7.94 1.22 19.10
CA SER A 33 -8.61 0.08 19.73
C SER A 33 -7.65 -1.08 20.03
N ARG A 34 -6.63 -1.31 19.18
CA ARG A 34 -5.59 -2.34 19.41
C ARG A 34 -4.55 -1.92 20.44
N SER A 35 -4.21 -0.64 20.50
CA SER A 35 -3.26 -0.08 21.47
C SER A 35 -3.85 0.02 22.88
N ARG A 36 -5.16 0.19 23.01
CA ARG A 36 -5.90 -0.10 24.24
C ARG A 36 -6.02 -1.61 24.41
N GLY A 37 -4.93 -2.24 24.85
CA GLY A 37 -4.91 -3.67 25.17
C GLY A 37 -6.06 -4.07 26.11
N PRO A 38 -6.45 -5.36 26.15
CA PRO A 38 -7.60 -5.83 26.90
C PRO A 38 -7.53 -5.32 28.34
N ASP A 39 -8.58 -4.61 28.75
CA ASP A 39 -8.70 -3.97 30.04
C ASP A 39 -8.34 -4.98 31.15
N ARG A 40 -7.17 -4.78 31.77
CA ARG A 40 -6.60 -5.63 32.85
C ARG A 40 -7.50 -5.66 34.10
N ARG A 41 -8.69 -5.06 34.07
CA ARG A 41 -9.69 -5.14 35.13
C ARG A 41 -10.43 -6.48 35.23
N ARG A 42 -10.36 -7.37 34.24
CA ARG A 42 -10.96 -8.71 34.35
C ARG A 42 -10.07 -9.78 35.01
N GLY A 43 -8.78 -9.51 35.20
CA GLY A 43 -7.83 -10.49 35.77
C GLY A 43 -7.88 -10.66 37.29
N TYR A 44 -8.46 -9.71 38.03
CA TYR A 44 -8.43 -9.73 39.50
C TYR A 44 -9.64 -10.41 40.16
N ALA A 45 -10.59 -10.94 39.38
CA ALA A 45 -11.79 -11.57 39.91
C ALA A 45 -11.61 -13.06 40.27
N TYR A 46 -10.57 -13.74 39.77
CA TYR A 46 -10.31 -15.16 40.08
C TYR A 46 -9.25 -15.39 41.16
N GLU A 47 -8.45 -14.37 41.49
CA GLU A 47 -7.34 -14.52 42.45
C GLU A 47 -7.77 -14.28 43.92
N ARG A 48 -9.06 -14.05 44.17
CA ARG A 48 -9.61 -13.86 45.53
C ARG A 48 -10.31 -15.10 46.12
N ILE A 49 -10.41 -16.20 45.35
CA ILE A 49 -11.01 -17.46 45.84
C ILE A 49 -9.91 -18.47 46.27
N ALA A 50 -8.65 -18.26 45.89
CA ALA A 50 -7.55 -19.17 46.24
C ALA A 50 -6.77 -18.80 47.53
N ALA A 51 -7.13 -17.72 48.23
CA ALA A 51 -6.39 -17.21 49.40
C ALA A 51 -7.01 -17.60 50.75
N THR A 52 -7.65 -18.77 50.83
CA THR A 52 -8.02 -19.42 52.09
C THR A 52 -7.39 -20.80 52.13
N GLY A 53 -6.18 -20.89 52.70
CA GLY A 53 -5.60 -22.18 53.08
C GLY A 53 -4.07 -22.18 53.13
N SER A 54 -3.53 -22.40 54.34
CA SER A 54 -2.16 -22.85 54.64
C SER A 54 -1.05 -21.82 54.36
N GLY A 55 -0.26 -21.33 55.32
CA GLY A 55 0.31 -22.04 56.46
C GLY A 55 1.70 -22.57 56.07
N GLY A 56 2.76 -21.90 56.55
CA GLY A 56 4.11 -22.46 56.69
C GLY A 56 5.11 -22.17 55.55
N GLU A 57 6.22 -21.53 55.94
CA GLU A 57 7.58 -21.68 55.35
C GLU A 57 7.82 -21.26 53.89
N GLY A 58 8.44 -20.08 53.69
CA GLY A 58 8.93 -19.68 52.35
C GLY A 58 9.73 -18.37 52.24
N SER A 59 10.22 -17.80 53.35
CA SER A 59 10.68 -16.39 53.40
C SER A 59 12.00 -16.07 52.64
N GLN A 60 12.79 -17.07 52.23
CA GLN A 60 14.06 -16.85 51.52
C GLN A 60 14.01 -17.10 50.00
N ASP A 61 13.13 -17.97 49.51
CA ASP A 61 13.05 -18.28 48.06
C ASP A 61 12.28 -17.23 47.26
N GLU A 62 11.30 -16.55 47.88
CA GLU A 62 10.58 -15.44 47.24
C GLU A 62 11.49 -14.26 46.89
N ARG A 63 12.53 -14.00 47.70
CA ARG A 63 13.48 -12.91 47.44
C ARG A 63 14.39 -13.19 46.23
N ARG A 64 14.67 -14.46 45.94
CA ARG A 64 15.44 -14.87 44.76
C ARG A 64 14.60 -14.84 43.48
N LEU A 65 13.32 -15.20 43.57
CA LEU A 65 12.39 -15.18 42.43
C LEU A 65 12.01 -13.75 42.01
N THR A 66 11.80 -12.85 42.97
CA THR A 66 11.53 -11.43 42.70
C THR A 66 12.74 -10.71 42.08
N SER A 67 13.96 -10.99 42.57
CA SER A 67 15.19 -10.43 42.01
C SER A 67 15.49 -10.93 40.59
N ARG A 68 15.23 -12.22 40.29
CA ARG A 68 15.30 -12.73 38.91
C ARG A 68 14.20 -12.17 37.99
N ARG A 69 12.99 -11.94 38.50
CA ARG A 69 11.90 -11.28 37.74
C ARG A 69 12.21 -9.81 37.42
N MET A 70 12.93 -9.10 38.28
CA MET A 70 13.33 -7.71 38.00
C MET A 70 14.44 -7.63 36.96
N LYS A 71 15.45 -8.51 37.01
CA LYS A 71 16.51 -8.55 35.98
C LYS A 71 16.00 -8.90 34.58
N ASN A 72 14.94 -9.71 34.47
CA ASN A 72 14.30 -10.02 33.19
C ASN A 72 13.30 -8.96 32.70
N ARG A 73 12.93 -7.98 33.54
CA ARG A 73 12.05 -6.86 33.11
C ARG A 73 12.82 -5.70 32.48
N GLU A 74 14.09 -5.52 32.82
CA GLU A 74 14.95 -4.50 32.19
C GLU A 74 15.50 -4.92 30.83
N PHE A 75 15.44 -6.22 30.48
CA PHE A 75 15.85 -6.71 29.16
C PHE A 75 14.69 -6.75 28.13
N SER A 76 13.57 -6.10 28.42
CA SER A 76 12.38 -6.05 27.54
C SER A 76 11.84 -4.64 27.40
N THR A 77 12.71 -3.62 27.41
CA THR A 77 12.32 -2.21 27.25
C THR A 77 13.05 -1.48 26.12
N ASN A 78 13.91 -2.16 25.34
CA ASN A 78 14.62 -1.56 24.19
C ASN A 78 14.12 -2.04 22.82
N SER A 79 12.95 -2.66 22.74
CA SER A 79 12.33 -3.07 21.48
C SER A 79 11.10 -2.22 21.15
N HIS A 80 11.32 -0.94 20.84
CA HIS A 80 10.34 -0.11 20.15
C HIS A 80 11.03 0.61 18.97
N PRO A 81 10.46 0.68 17.76
CA PRO A 81 9.56 -0.30 17.13
C PRO A 81 9.88 -0.42 15.62
N LEU A 82 10.57 -1.48 15.19
CA LEU A 82 10.67 -1.78 13.75
C LEU A 82 9.27 -1.86 13.10
N SER A 83 8.28 -2.38 13.85
CA SER A 83 6.88 -2.44 13.43
C SER A 83 6.27 -1.08 13.06
N VAL A 84 6.59 0.01 13.76
CA VAL A 84 6.03 1.35 13.45
C VAL A 84 6.65 1.93 12.18
N ARG A 85 7.95 1.67 11.93
CA ARG A 85 8.60 2.07 10.68
C ARG A 85 8.03 1.30 9.48
N PHE A 86 7.73 0.01 9.65
CA PHE A 86 7.07 -0.80 8.62
C PHE A 86 5.62 -0.34 8.40
N ALA A 87 4.85 -0.10 9.45
CA ALA A 87 3.48 0.39 9.36
C ALA A 87 3.40 1.76 8.66
N TYR A 88 4.31 2.67 8.99
CA TYR A 88 4.40 3.97 8.32
C TYR A 88 4.71 3.81 6.82
N ARG A 89 5.69 2.97 6.46
CA ARG A 89 6.04 2.71 5.06
C ARG A 89 4.89 2.07 4.28
N ALA A 90 4.16 1.14 4.89
CA ALA A 90 2.98 0.52 4.30
C ALA A 90 1.85 1.54 4.06
N SER A 91 1.63 2.45 5.01
CA SER A 91 0.66 3.55 4.88
C SER A 91 1.02 4.51 3.75
N VAL A 92 2.30 4.91 3.64
CA VAL A 92 2.77 5.78 2.56
C VAL A 92 2.64 5.10 1.19
N LEU A 93 3.03 3.82 1.08
CA LEU A 93 2.87 3.06 -0.16
C LEU A 93 1.40 2.94 -0.56
N ARG A 94 0.51 2.66 0.39
CA ARG A 94 -0.94 2.59 0.16
C ARG A 94 -1.48 3.92 -0.38
N LYS A 95 -1.13 5.05 0.25
CA LYS A 95 -1.54 6.38 -0.22
C LYS A 95 -1.00 6.66 -1.63
N PHE A 96 0.26 6.30 -1.89
CA PHE A 96 0.87 6.46 -3.21
C PHE A 96 0.11 5.66 -4.27
N VAL A 97 -0.10 4.36 -4.06
CA VAL A 97 -0.83 3.46 -4.96
C VAL A 97 -2.27 3.94 -5.20
N LEU A 98 -2.93 4.45 -4.17
CA LEU A 98 -4.29 4.99 -4.28
C LEU A 98 -4.33 6.19 -5.23
N VAL A 99 -3.41 7.14 -5.04
CA VAL A 99 -3.35 8.36 -5.85
C VAL A 99 -2.98 8.05 -7.29
N THR A 100 -1.93 7.25 -7.51
CA THR A 100 -1.49 6.89 -8.87
C THR A 100 -2.51 6.01 -9.58
N GLY A 101 -3.16 5.07 -8.88
CA GLY A 101 -4.27 4.28 -9.44
C GLY A 101 -5.49 5.13 -9.78
N ALA A 102 -5.84 6.10 -8.94
CA ALA A 102 -6.93 7.04 -9.22
C ALA A 102 -6.62 7.94 -10.43
N LEU A 103 -5.35 8.29 -10.66
CA LEU A 103 -4.91 9.08 -11.82
C LEU A 103 -4.93 8.27 -13.13
N ASP A 104 -4.82 6.94 -13.09
CA ASP A 104 -4.89 6.12 -14.32
C ASP A 104 -6.29 6.12 -14.95
N ILE A 105 -7.34 6.33 -14.15
CA ILE A 105 -8.72 6.42 -14.64
C ILE A 105 -8.92 7.63 -15.58
N PRO A 106 -8.63 8.88 -15.18
CA PRO A 106 -8.74 10.03 -16.07
C PRO A 106 -7.76 9.97 -17.24
N ILE A 107 -6.56 9.40 -17.08
CA ILE A 107 -5.63 9.19 -18.20
C ILE A 107 -6.22 8.21 -19.23
N GLY A 108 -6.84 7.13 -18.76
CA GLY A 108 -7.54 6.18 -19.63
C GLY A 108 -8.73 6.81 -20.36
N LEU A 109 -9.52 7.63 -19.67
CA LEU A 109 -10.59 8.43 -20.29
C LEU A 109 -10.05 9.41 -21.33
N ALA A 110 -8.97 10.12 -21.02
CA ALA A 110 -8.33 11.05 -21.95
C ALA A 110 -7.80 10.31 -23.20
N THR A 111 -7.26 9.11 -23.03
CA THR A 111 -6.79 8.25 -24.13
C THR A 111 -7.93 7.84 -25.07
N ILE A 112 -9.07 7.42 -24.50
CA ILE A 112 -10.29 7.14 -25.27
C ILE A 112 -10.80 8.41 -25.97
N ALA A 113 -10.85 9.53 -25.26
CA ALA A 113 -11.32 10.80 -25.83
C ALA A 113 -10.44 11.24 -27.00
N ALA A 114 -9.12 11.13 -26.89
CA ALA A 114 -8.18 11.42 -27.97
C ALA A 114 -8.45 10.53 -29.20
N ALA A 115 -8.69 9.23 -28.99
CA ALA A 115 -9.03 8.30 -30.07
C ALA A 115 -10.35 8.65 -30.77
N LEU A 116 -11.34 9.17 -30.03
CA LEU A 116 -12.64 9.57 -30.59
C LEU A 116 -12.58 10.91 -31.34
N ILE A 117 -11.72 11.84 -30.92
CA ILE A 117 -11.56 13.15 -31.57
C ILE A 117 -10.81 13.02 -32.90
N GLU A 118 -9.76 12.19 -32.93
CA GLU A 118 -8.95 11.99 -34.13
C GLU A 118 -8.82 10.49 -34.46
N PRO A 119 -9.90 9.86 -34.97
CA PRO A 119 -9.91 8.44 -35.29
C PRO A 119 -8.96 8.17 -36.46
N ARG A 120 -7.89 7.42 -36.19
CA ARG A 120 -6.97 6.89 -37.22
C ARG A 120 -7.13 5.39 -37.30
N ASP A 121 -7.47 4.86 -38.48
CA ASP A 121 -7.86 3.44 -38.68
C ASP A 121 -6.84 2.43 -38.12
N ALA A 122 -5.55 2.73 -38.21
CA ALA A 122 -4.48 1.84 -37.75
C ALA A 122 -4.30 1.81 -36.21
N HIS A 123 -4.81 2.81 -35.48
CA HIS A 123 -4.53 2.99 -34.04
C HIS A 123 -5.79 3.14 -33.18
N PHE A 124 -6.95 3.36 -33.78
CA PHE A 124 -8.20 3.58 -33.06
C PHE A 124 -8.52 2.43 -32.09
N GLY A 125 -8.51 1.19 -32.59
CA GLY A 125 -8.75 0.01 -31.76
C GLY A 125 -7.74 -0.12 -30.61
N ALA A 126 -6.46 0.09 -30.90
CA ALA A 126 -5.39 0.02 -29.91
C ALA A 126 -5.54 1.08 -28.80
N LEU A 127 -5.87 2.32 -29.16
CA LEU A 127 -6.08 3.41 -28.20
C LEU A 127 -7.34 3.21 -27.36
N MET A 128 -8.43 2.73 -27.95
CA MET A 128 -9.66 2.38 -27.21
C MET A 128 -9.40 1.28 -26.18
N THR A 129 -8.72 0.19 -26.59
CA THR A 129 -8.36 -0.89 -25.68
C THR A 129 -7.36 -0.44 -24.62
N CYS A 130 -6.37 0.38 -24.98
CA CYS A 130 -5.41 0.94 -24.04
C CYS A 130 -6.10 1.80 -22.96
N GLY A 131 -6.99 2.71 -23.36
CA GLY A 131 -7.71 3.55 -22.39
C GLY A 131 -8.66 2.74 -21.49
N ALA A 132 -9.36 1.74 -22.02
CA ALA A 132 -10.17 0.83 -21.21
C ALA A 132 -9.32 0.03 -20.23
N PHE A 133 -8.17 -0.46 -20.67
CA PHE A 133 -7.21 -1.17 -19.82
C PHE A 133 -6.65 -0.26 -18.72
N LEU A 134 -6.31 0.99 -19.02
CA LEU A 134 -5.82 1.96 -18.02
C LEU A 134 -6.89 2.26 -16.95
N MET A 135 -8.16 2.42 -17.34
CA MET A 135 -9.24 2.60 -16.37
C MET A 135 -9.40 1.36 -15.47
N PHE A 136 -9.36 0.15 -16.05
CA PHE A 136 -9.43 -1.09 -15.28
C PHE A 136 -8.22 -1.28 -14.37
N ALA A 137 -7.01 -1.00 -14.86
CA ALA A 137 -5.77 -1.03 -14.09
C ALA A 137 -5.82 -0.05 -12.92
N GLY A 138 -6.28 1.18 -13.15
CA GLY A 138 -6.49 2.19 -12.12
C GLY A 138 -7.49 1.73 -11.05
N ALA A 139 -8.64 1.20 -11.47
CA ALA A 139 -9.62 0.63 -10.55
C ALA A 139 -9.07 -0.55 -9.74
N ALA A 140 -8.27 -1.43 -10.37
CA ALA A 140 -7.61 -2.54 -9.69
C ALA A 140 -6.56 -2.06 -8.67
N LEU A 141 -5.84 -0.98 -8.96
CA LEU A 141 -4.90 -0.35 -8.03
C LEU A 141 -5.62 0.26 -6.84
N VAL A 142 -6.69 1.03 -7.07
CA VAL A 142 -7.56 1.57 -6.00
C VAL A 142 -8.15 0.42 -5.16
N TRP A 143 -8.58 -0.66 -5.80
CA TRP A 143 -9.06 -1.83 -5.07
C TRP A 143 -7.95 -2.51 -4.27
N SER A 144 -6.72 -2.55 -4.78
CA SER A 144 -5.58 -3.16 -4.09
C SER A 144 -5.25 -2.46 -2.77
N THR A 145 -5.61 -1.18 -2.59
CA THR A 145 -5.29 -0.43 -1.37
C THR A 145 -6.06 -0.91 -0.15
N ALA A 146 -7.21 -1.57 -0.33
CA ALA A 146 -7.96 -2.15 0.79
C ALA A 146 -7.17 -3.26 1.51
N ASP A 147 -6.37 -4.03 0.77
CA ASP A 147 -5.50 -5.08 1.30
C ASP A 147 -4.24 -5.20 0.44
N LEU A 148 -3.27 -4.32 0.70
CA LEU A 148 -2.08 -4.18 -0.13
C LEU A 148 -1.12 -5.38 0.00
N GLU A 149 -1.17 -6.12 1.11
CA GLU A 149 -0.28 -7.25 1.36
C GLU A 149 -0.72 -8.48 0.58
N ALA A 150 -2.03 -8.81 0.66
CA ALA A 150 -2.60 -9.90 -0.12
C ALA A 150 -2.56 -9.59 -1.63
N ARG A 151 -2.73 -8.32 -2.01
CA ARG A 151 -2.84 -7.87 -3.40
C ARG A 151 -1.55 -7.24 -3.95
N ALA A 152 -0.44 -7.39 -3.24
CA ALA A 152 0.89 -6.93 -3.67
C ALA A 152 1.26 -7.35 -5.12
N PRO A 153 0.92 -8.57 -5.60
CA PRO A 153 1.20 -8.96 -6.98
C PRO A 153 0.54 -8.04 -8.01
N ILE A 154 -0.66 -7.51 -7.72
CA ILE A 154 -1.37 -6.60 -8.64
C ILE A 154 -0.56 -5.31 -8.81
N VAL A 155 -0.15 -4.70 -7.70
CA VAL A 155 0.66 -3.47 -7.70
C VAL A 155 2.02 -3.72 -8.38
N PHE A 156 2.65 -4.85 -8.10
CA PHE A 156 3.91 -5.25 -8.72
C PHE A 156 3.79 -5.38 -10.24
N TRP A 157 2.77 -6.11 -10.73
CA TRP A 157 2.52 -6.28 -12.16
C TRP A 157 2.20 -4.97 -12.86
N GLN A 158 1.47 -4.06 -12.20
CA GLN A 158 1.24 -2.72 -12.72
C GLN A 158 2.54 -1.90 -12.82
N GLY A 159 3.47 -2.08 -11.88
CA GLY A 159 4.80 -1.49 -11.99
C GLY A 159 5.54 -1.99 -13.23
N PHE A 160 5.43 -3.28 -13.54
CA PHE A 160 6.02 -3.87 -14.74
C PHE A 160 5.39 -3.32 -16.04
N VAL A 161 4.06 -3.19 -16.10
CA VAL A 161 3.38 -2.56 -17.23
C VAL A 161 3.90 -1.15 -17.48
N ARG A 162 4.12 -0.35 -16.43
CA ARG A 162 4.72 0.99 -16.58
C ARG A 162 6.17 0.95 -17.08
N LEU A 163 6.97 -0.05 -16.67
CA LEU A 163 8.31 -0.24 -17.26
C LEU A 163 8.25 -0.55 -18.75
N THR A 164 7.23 -1.27 -19.23
CA THR A 164 7.09 -1.51 -20.66
C THR A 164 6.80 -0.24 -21.45
N ALA A 165 6.05 0.72 -20.87
CA ALA A 165 5.83 2.04 -21.46
C ALA A 165 7.15 2.83 -21.53
N VAL A 166 7.91 2.85 -20.43
CA VAL A 166 9.25 3.46 -20.37
C VAL A 166 10.18 2.86 -21.43
N GLY A 167 10.25 1.52 -21.50
CA GLY A 167 11.09 0.81 -22.47
C GLY A 167 10.70 1.10 -23.92
N SER A 168 9.39 1.21 -24.20
CA SER A 168 8.89 1.55 -25.53
C SER A 168 9.31 2.97 -25.95
N ILE A 169 9.21 3.95 -25.06
CA ILE A 169 9.64 5.32 -25.36
C ILE A 169 11.16 5.39 -25.51
N LEU A 170 11.92 4.74 -24.63
CA LEU A 170 13.39 4.68 -24.75
C LEU A 170 13.85 4.03 -26.05
N TYR A 171 13.10 3.04 -26.57
CA TYR A 171 13.34 2.46 -27.89
C TYR A 171 13.05 3.44 -29.04
N MET A 172 12.05 4.33 -28.89
CA MET A 172 11.71 5.36 -29.88
C MET A 172 12.70 6.53 -29.94
N VAL A 173 13.40 6.83 -28.84
CA VAL A 173 14.39 7.92 -28.76
C VAL A 173 15.47 7.83 -29.85
N PRO A 174 16.23 6.73 -30.02
CA PRO A 174 17.26 6.64 -31.05
C PRO A 174 16.69 6.65 -32.48
N ALA A 175 15.40 6.31 -32.64
CA ALA A 175 14.71 6.38 -33.92
C ALA A 175 14.25 7.80 -34.30
N GLY A 176 14.43 8.80 -33.40
CA GLY A 176 13.98 10.17 -33.64
C GLY A 176 12.47 10.34 -33.64
N LEU A 177 11.72 9.35 -33.13
CA LEU A 177 10.26 9.33 -33.09
C LEU A 177 9.70 9.88 -31.77
N ALA A 178 10.56 10.16 -30.78
CA ALA A 178 10.14 10.57 -29.46
C ALA A 178 9.90 12.08 -29.37
N GLU A 179 8.71 12.47 -28.92
CA GLU A 179 8.35 13.86 -28.66
C GLU A 179 8.79 14.32 -27.25
N SER A 180 9.02 15.63 -27.08
CA SER A 180 9.54 16.19 -25.82
C SER A 180 8.72 15.85 -24.57
N TRP A 181 7.39 15.73 -24.69
CA TRP A 181 6.51 15.37 -23.58
C TRP A 181 6.61 13.89 -23.18
N GLN A 182 7.04 13.00 -24.09
CA GLN A 182 7.20 11.58 -23.80
C GLN A 182 8.36 11.31 -22.83
N TYR A 183 9.37 12.19 -22.78
CA TYR A 183 10.42 12.11 -21.77
C TYR A 183 9.90 12.37 -20.36
N ALA A 184 8.89 13.23 -20.21
CA ALA A 184 8.23 13.45 -18.92
C ALA A 184 7.46 12.20 -18.48
N VAL A 185 6.80 11.50 -19.43
CA VAL A 185 6.15 10.21 -19.18
C VAL A 185 7.17 9.17 -18.73
N VAL A 186 8.32 9.08 -19.39
CA VAL A 186 9.42 8.17 -18.97
C VAL A 186 9.85 8.41 -17.53
N ALA A 187 10.08 9.67 -17.17
CA ALA A 187 10.49 10.00 -15.81
C ALA A 187 9.39 9.65 -14.79
N PHE A 188 8.14 10.00 -15.08
CA PHE A 188 7.00 9.76 -14.18
C PHE A 188 6.70 8.27 -14.01
N ASP A 189 6.54 7.53 -15.11
CA ASP A 189 6.27 6.09 -15.10
C ASP A 189 7.45 5.29 -14.57
N GLY A 190 8.68 5.72 -14.84
CA GLY A 190 9.89 5.10 -14.29
C GLY A 190 9.95 5.19 -12.76
N VAL A 191 9.62 6.36 -12.19
CA VAL A 191 9.58 6.53 -10.73
C VAL A 191 8.45 5.70 -10.12
N ILE A 192 7.24 5.74 -10.69
CA ILE A 192 6.11 4.96 -10.18
C ILE A 192 6.41 3.46 -10.23
N ALA A 193 6.96 2.97 -11.34
CA ALA A 193 7.36 1.59 -11.50
C ALA A 193 8.39 1.16 -10.44
N ALA A 194 9.42 1.99 -10.20
CA ALA A 194 10.42 1.72 -9.18
C ALA A 194 9.80 1.65 -7.78
N VAL A 195 8.92 2.60 -7.45
CA VAL A 195 8.22 2.61 -6.15
C VAL A 195 7.31 1.39 -6.00
N TYR A 196 6.60 0.97 -7.04
CA TYR A 196 5.73 -0.20 -7.00
C TYR A 196 6.53 -1.48 -6.80
N ILE A 197 7.60 -1.69 -7.57
CA ILE A 197 8.42 -2.90 -7.49
C ILE A 197 9.15 -2.96 -6.15
N VAL A 198 9.89 -1.91 -5.79
CA VAL A 198 10.67 -1.89 -4.55
C VAL A 198 9.75 -1.84 -3.33
N GLY A 199 8.66 -1.09 -3.40
CA GLY A 199 7.68 -0.96 -2.32
C GLY A 199 6.97 -2.28 -2.01
N THR A 200 6.53 -3.02 -3.04
CA THR A 200 5.88 -4.33 -2.85
C THR A 200 6.84 -5.40 -2.36
N MET A 201 8.10 -5.40 -2.83
CA MET A 201 9.17 -6.27 -2.31
C MET A 201 9.44 -6.00 -0.83
N GLN A 202 9.53 -4.73 -0.43
CA GLN A 202 9.75 -4.35 0.96
C GLN A 202 8.53 -4.65 1.85
N LEU A 203 7.31 -4.49 1.32
CA LEU A 203 6.08 -4.73 2.08
C LEU A 203 5.92 -6.21 2.43
N ARG A 204 6.11 -7.12 1.47
CA ARG A 204 5.99 -8.56 1.70
C ARG A 204 7.25 -9.21 2.28
N GLY A 205 8.41 -8.55 2.19
CA GLY A 205 9.69 -9.22 2.41
C GLY A 205 9.97 -10.37 1.43
N ALA A 206 9.24 -10.42 0.30
CA ALA A 206 9.33 -11.51 -0.68
C ALA A 206 10.33 -11.20 -1.79
N SER A 207 10.93 -12.24 -2.35
CA SER A 207 11.80 -12.13 -3.52
C SER A 207 11.00 -11.76 -4.77
N PHE A 208 11.67 -11.15 -5.75
CA PHE A 208 11.08 -10.71 -7.03
C PHE A 208 10.22 -11.80 -7.69
N PHE A 209 10.73 -13.03 -7.79
CA PHE A 209 10.01 -14.16 -8.38
C PHE A 209 8.85 -14.66 -7.51
N GLY A 210 8.92 -14.52 -6.19
CA GLY A 210 7.82 -14.84 -5.28
C GLY A 210 6.62 -13.92 -5.47
N LEU A 211 6.86 -12.62 -5.69
CA LEU A 211 5.83 -11.66 -6.05
C LEU A 211 5.29 -11.89 -7.47
N LEU A 212 6.17 -12.24 -8.42
CA LEU A 212 5.79 -12.53 -9.80
C LEU A 212 4.82 -13.72 -9.90
N MET A 213 5.04 -14.77 -9.11
CA MET A 213 4.16 -15.96 -9.03
C MET A 213 2.99 -15.81 -8.06
N GLY A 214 2.88 -14.70 -7.34
CA GLY A 214 1.83 -14.47 -6.34
C GLY A 214 1.94 -15.29 -5.05
N LYS A 215 2.90 -16.23 -4.93
CA LYS A 215 3.11 -17.04 -3.72
C LYS A 215 3.64 -16.17 -2.58
N GLY A 216 2.89 -16.09 -1.47
CA GLY A 216 3.36 -15.52 -0.21
C GLY A 216 4.52 -16.34 0.32
N GLY A 217 5.55 -15.68 0.87
CA GLY A 217 6.67 -16.37 1.50
C GLY A 217 6.16 -17.29 2.61
N GLU A 218 6.57 -18.56 2.55
CA GLU A 218 6.61 -19.44 3.72
C GLU A 218 7.72 -18.99 4.68
#